data_AF-A0A7Y5PM71-F1
#
_entry.id   AF-A0A7Y5PM71-F1
#
_cell.length_a   1.000
_cell.length_b   1.000
_cell.length_c   1.000
_cell.angle_alpha   90.00
_cell.angle_beta   90.00
_cell.angle_gamma   90.00
#
_symmetry.space_group_name_H-M   'P 1'
#
loop_
_entity.id
_entity.type
_entity.pdbx_description
1 polymer ?
#
loop_
_entity_poly.entity_id
_entity_poly.type
_entity_poly.pdbx_seq_one_letter_code
_entity_poly.pdbx_strand_id
1 'polypeptide(L)'
;FARAWFKLTHRDMGPKSRYIGPDVPQEDLIWQDPVPAGRQDYDVAAVKAKIAAAGLGVAEMVATAWDSARTFRGSDKRGGANGARIRLAPQKDWEGNEPARLAKVLAVYEKIAAETGASVADVIVLAGNVGIEQAAKAAGVEVAVPFAPGRGDATPEMTDVESFAVLEPLADGFRNWLKKDYVVSAEELLLDRAQLLRLTASEMTVLVGGLRVLGANAGGSAHGVFTKRPGVLGNDFFVHLLDMGTQWQPAQAAGVLEGRDRRSGELRWTGTVVDLVFGSNAQLRAIAEVYASADAQGRFVQDFVAAWTKVMNLDRFDLR
;
A
#
# COMPACT_ATOMS: atom_id res chain seq x y z
N PHE A 1 -25.06 11.83 -27.62
CA PHE A 1 -25.15 10.36 -27.80
C PHE A 1 -23.79 9.72 -28.06
N ALA A 2 -23.07 10.04 -29.14
CA ALA A 2 -21.77 9.43 -29.48
C ALA A 2 -20.75 9.39 -28.32
N ARG A 3 -20.48 10.53 -27.65
CA ARG A 3 -19.58 10.59 -26.48
C ARG A 3 -20.03 9.68 -25.33
N ALA A 4 -21.34 9.57 -25.10
CA ALA A 4 -21.89 8.71 -24.04
C ALA A 4 -21.75 7.23 -24.39
N TRP A 5 -21.98 6.85 -25.65
CA TRP A 5 -21.76 5.49 -26.14
C TRP A 5 -20.29 5.08 -26.05
N PHE A 6 -19.37 5.98 -26.42
CA PHE A 6 -17.94 5.76 -26.27
C PHE A 6 -17.57 5.54 -24.79
N LYS A 7 -18.01 6.43 -23.89
CA LYS A 7 -17.80 6.24 -22.44
C LYS A 7 -18.38 4.91 -21.94
N LEU A 8 -19.61 4.55 -22.33
CA LEU A 8 -20.25 3.30 -21.92
C LEU A 8 -19.40 2.07 -22.25
N THR A 9 -18.81 2.06 -23.44
CA THR A 9 -18.06 0.92 -24.00
C THR A 9 -16.57 0.90 -23.64
N HIS A 10 -16.05 1.95 -22.99
CA HIS A 10 -14.61 2.11 -22.69
C HIS A 10 -14.30 2.51 -21.24
N ARG A 11 -15.32 2.79 -20.40
CA ARG A 11 -15.15 3.25 -19.00
C ARG A 11 -14.39 2.29 -18.09
N ASP A 12 -14.28 1.02 -18.47
CA ASP A 12 -13.56 -0.05 -17.75
C ASP A 12 -12.21 -0.43 -18.40
N MET A 13 -11.80 0.31 -19.42
CA MET A 13 -10.49 0.16 -20.05
C MET A 13 -9.37 0.88 -19.30
N GLY A 14 -9.67 1.70 -18.28
CA GLY A 14 -8.66 2.47 -17.54
C GLY A 14 -8.01 3.56 -18.38
N PRO A 15 -6.72 3.89 -18.12
CA PRO A 15 -6.06 5.03 -18.76
C PRO A 15 -5.89 4.82 -20.27
N LYS A 16 -5.85 5.94 -21.00
CA LYS A 16 -5.74 5.97 -22.47
C LYS A 16 -4.51 5.25 -23.02
N SER A 17 -3.42 5.13 -22.25
CA SER A 17 -2.24 4.34 -22.62
C SER A 17 -2.55 2.87 -22.92
N ARG A 18 -3.72 2.36 -22.50
CA ARG A 18 -4.18 1.00 -22.80
C ARG A 18 -4.95 0.86 -24.11
N TYR A 19 -5.25 1.97 -24.79
CA TYR A 19 -6.10 1.95 -25.98
C TYR A 19 -5.22 1.64 -27.18
N ILE A 20 -5.62 0.66 -28.00
CA ILE A 20 -4.85 0.15 -29.13
C ILE A 20 -5.69 0.30 -30.39
N GLY A 21 -5.07 0.78 -31.47
CA GLY A 21 -5.70 0.86 -32.80
C GLY A 21 -5.67 2.27 -33.40
N PRO A 22 -6.00 2.40 -34.69
CA PRO A 22 -5.92 3.68 -35.41
C PRO A 22 -7.05 4.66 -35.05
N ASP A 23 -8.17 4.17 -34.52
CA ASP A 23 -9.39 4.96 -34.28
C ASP A 23 -9.49 5.52 -32.85
N VAL A 24 -8.40 5.49 -32.08
CA VAL A 24 -8.36 6.06 -30.73
C VAL A 24 -8.54 7.58 -30.82
N PRO A 25 -9.55 8.16 -30.16
CA PRO A 25 -9.73 9.61 -30.17
C PRO A 25 -8.51 10.33 -29.60
N GLN A 26 -8.07 11.39 -30.29
CA GLN A 26 -6.91 12.20 -29.87
C GLN A 26 -7.19 13.03 -28.62
N GLU A 27 -8.45 13.42 -28.40
CA GLU A 27 -8.90 14.11 -27.18
C GLU A 27 -8.71 13.22 -25.94
N ASP A 28 -8.24 13.79 -24.84
CA ASP A 28 -8.29 13.17 -23.52
C ASP A 28 -9.62 13.51 -22.85
N LEU A 29 -10.32 12.50 -22.36
CA LEU A 29 -11.61 12.67 -21.69
C LEU A 29 -11.42 12.53 -20.19
N ILE A 30 -12.04 13.43 -19.43
CA ILE A 30 -11.85 13.50 -17.97
C ILE A 30 -12.10 12.17 -17.23
N TRP A 31 -13.05 11.36 -17.69
CA TRP A 31 -13.37 10.07 -17.09
C TRP A 31 -12.32 8.98 -17.31
N GLN A 32 -11.33 9.22 -18.18
CA GLN A 32 -10.17 8.36 -18.40
C GLN A 32 -9.07 8.61 -17.36
N ASP A 33 -9.30 9.54 -16.42
CA ASP A 33 -8.34 9.96 -15.38
C ASP A 33 -6.96 10.31 -15.97
N PRO A 34 -6.87 11.24 -16.96
CA PRO A 34 -5.65 11.47 -17.73
C PRO A 34 -4.46 11.87 -16.85
N VAL A 35 -3.26 11.43 -17.23
CA VAL A 35 -2.01 11.71 -16.52
C VAL A 35 -0.95 12.11 -17.55
N PRO A 36 -0.28 13.27 -17.39
CA PRO A 36 0.82 13.65 -18.27
C PRO A 36 2.01 12.70 -18.07
N ALA A 37 2.86 12.51 -19.08
CA ALA A 37 4.06 11.70 -18.92
C ALA A 37 5.07 12.40 -17.99
N GLY A 38 5.65 11.66 -17.04
CA GLY A 38 6.73 12.15 -16.20
C GLY A 38 8.09 12.08 -16.89
N ARG A 39 9.06 12.83 -16.36
CA ARG A 39 10.47 12.70 -16.75
C ARG A 39 11.04 11.35 -16.33
N GLN A 40 12.00 10.86 -17.10
CA GLN A 40 12.70 9.59 -16.82
C GLN A 40 14.22 9.76 -16.67
N ASP A 41 14.73 10.96 -16.96
CA ASP A 41 16.14 11.30 -17.10
C ASP A 41 16.74 11.98 -15.85
N TYR A 42 16.03 11.96 -14.72
CA TYR A 42 16.53 12.49 -13.46
C TYR A 42 17.41 11.47 -12.71
N ASP A 43 18.29 11.96 -11.83
CA ASP A 43 19.16 11.12 -11.02
C ASP A 43 18.38 10.47 -9.86
N VAL A 44 17.98 9.21 -10.05
CA VAL A 44 17.27 8.40 -9.05
C VAL A 44 18.07 8.25 -7.75
N ALA A 45 19.39 8.13 -7.83
CA ALA A 45 20.23 7.97 -6.63
C ALA A 45 20.27 9.27 -5.82
N ALA A 46 20.35 10.43 -6.49
CA ALA A 46 20.26 11.73 -5.83
C ALA A 46 18.90 11.95 -5.15
N VAL A 47 17.80 11.53 -5.78
CA VAL A 47 16.45 11.58 -5.18
C VAL A 47 16.38 10.70 -3.93
N LYS A 48 16.83 9.43 -4.01
CA LYS A 48 16.89 8.52 -2.85
C LYS A 48 17.73 9.08 -1.71
N ALA A 49 18.88 9.69 -2.01
CA ALA A 49 19.76 10.30 -1.01
C ALA A 49 19.07 11.47 -0.29
N LYS A 50 18.35 12.33 -1.03
CA LYS A 50 17.56 13.42 -0.44
C LYS A 50 16.43 12.91 0.44
N ILE A 51 15.71 11.88 0.00
CA ILE A 51 14.67 11.22 0.81
C ILE A 51 15.27 10.68 2.12
N ALA A 52 16.38 9.95 2.05
CA ALA A 52 17.02 9.37 3.22
C ALA A 52 17.49 10.45 4.22
N ALA A 53 17.88 11.62 3.73
CA ALA A 53 18.28 12.76 4.54
C ALA A 53 17.11 13.62 5.06
N ALA A 54 15.87 13.35 4.63
CA ALA A 54 14.71 14.20 4.92
C ALA A 54 14.15 14.05 6.34
N GLY A 55 14.65 13.08 7.12
CA GLY A 55 14.22 12.84 8.50
C GLY A 55 12.82 12.26 8.66
N LEU A 56 12.24 11.71 7.58
CA LEU A 56 10.96 10.99 7.62
C LEU A 56 11.14 9.59 8.22
N GLY A 57 10.18 9.14 9.02
CA GLY A 57 10.18 7.78 9.55
C GLY A 57 9.86 6.73 8.48
N VAL A 58 10.35 5.49 8.65
CA VAL A 58 10.03 4.34 7.79
C VAL A 58 8.52 4.18 7.61
N ALA A 59 7.76 4.24 8.70
CA ALA A 59 6.31 4.13 8.67
C ALA A 59 5.65 5.24 7.83
N GLU A 60 6.13 6.49 7.91
CA GLU A 60 5.59 7.60 7.12
C GLU A 60 5.85 7.41 5.62
N MET A 61 7.06 6.98 5.26
CA MET A 61 7.45 6.73 3.88
C MET A 61 6.65 5.59 3.24
N VAL A 62 6.58 4.46 3.94
CA VAL A 62 5.85 3.26 3.49
C VAL A 62 4.35 3.52 3.42
N ALA A 63 3.78 4.16 4.44
CA ALA A 63 2.35 4.48 4.49
C ALA A 63 1.94 5.37 3.32
N THR A 64 2.65 6.48 3.06
CA THR A 64 2.27 7.40 1.98
C THR A 64 2.37 6.75 0.60
N ALA A 65 3.38 5.91 0.36
CA ALA A 65 3.50 5.17 -0.89
C ALA A 65 2.37 4.13 -1.04
N TRP A 66 2.05 3.41 0.03
CA TRP A 66 0.93 2.47 0.07
C TRP A 66 -0.40 3.16 -0.20
N ASP A 67 -0.70 4.25 0.51
CA ASP A 67 -1.93 5.00 0.39
C ASP A 67 -2.15 5.55 -1.02
N SER A 68 -1.06 5.91 -1.71
CA SER A 68 -1.12 6.35 -3.10
C SER A 68 -1.44 5.19 -4.04
N ALA A 69 -0.73 4.06 -3.90
CA ALA A 69 -0.85 2.93 -4.83
C ALA A 69 -2.09 2.06 -4.60
N ARG A 70 -2.57 1.92 -3.36
CA ARG A 70 -3.69 1.02 -2.96
C ARG A 70 -5.04 1.39 -3.58
N THR A 71 -5.13 2.58 -4.15
CA THR A 71 -6.34 3.05 -4.85
C THR A 71 -6.55 2.33 -6.18
N PHE A 72 -5.50 1.68 -6.72
CA PHE A 72 -5.63 0.88 -7.91
C PHE A 72 -6.65 -0.23 -7.71
N ARG A 73 -7.51 -0.42 -8.72
CA ARG A 73 -8.35 -1.61 -8.80
C ARG A 73 -8.31 -2.22 -10.19
N GLY A 74 -8.03 -3.50 -10.25
CA GLY A 74 -7.87 -4.23 -11.49
C GLY A 74 -9.17 -4.45 -12.25
N SER A 75 -10.33 -4.21 -11.63
CA SER A 75 -11.65 -4.35 -12.24
C SER A 75 -11.82 -3.41 -13.44
N ASP A 76 -11.59 -2.11 -13.25
CA ASP A 76 -11.66 -1.08 -14.30
C ASP A 76 -10.33 -0.34 -14.54
N LYS A 77 -9.28 -0.72 -13.81
CA LYS A 77 -7.90 -0.20 -13.95
C LYS A 77 -7.77 1.28 -13.62
N ARG A 78 -8.67 1.80 -12.78
CA ARG A 78 -8.57 3.14 -12.19
C ARG A 78 -7.72 3.12 -10.93
N GLY A 79 -7.28 4.30 -10.50
CA GLY A 79 -6.43 4.50 -9.33
C GLY A 79 -4.96 4.12 -9.59
N GLY A 80 -4.18 4.07 -8.50
CA GLY A 80 -2.74 3.86 -8.53
C GLY A 80 -1.95 5.11 -8.16
N ALA A 81 -0.62 4.99 -8.18
CA ALA A 81 0.30 6.04 -7.76
C ALA A 81 0.60 7.07 -8.86
N ASN A 82 0.42 6.70 -10.14
CA ASN A 82 0.63 7.58 -11.27
C ASN A 82 -0.37 8.75 -11.26
N GLY A 83 0.12 9.96 -11.48
CA GLY A 83 -0.64 11.20 -11.35
C GLY A 83 -0.52 11.87 -9.98
N ALA A 84 0.04 11.18 -8.96
CA ALA A 84 0.13 11.67 -7.59
C ALA A 84 -1.18 12.29 -7.07
N ARG A 85 -2.32 11.68 -7.44
CA ARG A 85 -3.66 12.19 -7.07
C ARG A 85 -3.92 12.15 -5.57
N ILE A 86 -3.10 11.44 -4.81
CA ILE A 86 -3.11 11.49 -3.34
C ILE A 86 -2.93 12.91 -2.79
N ARG A 87 -2.26 13.82 -3.51
CA ARG A 87 -2.10 15.23 -3.11
C ARG A 87 -3.29 16.13 -3.51
N LEU A 88 -4.24 15.60 -4.26
CA LEU A 88 -5.39 16.33 -4.81
C LEU A 88 -6.68 15.93 -4.10
N ALA A 89 -7.72 16.75 -4.25
CA ALA A 89 -9.06 16.36 -3.82
C ALA A 89 -9.59 15.20 -4.70
N PRO A 90 -10.33 14.24 -4.14
CA PRO A 90 -10.72 14.15 -2.72
C PRO A 90 -9.69 13.40 -1.84
N GLN A 91 -8.67 12.77 -2.44
CA GLN A 91 -7.80 11.81 -1.74
C GLN A 91 -7.02 12.42 -0.58
N LYS A 92 -6.56 13.67 -0.71
CA LYS A 92 -5.81 14.36 0.35
C LYS A 92 -6.60 14.53 1.65
N ASP A 93 -7.94 14.45 1.56
CA ASP A 93 -8.87 14.66 2.68
C ASP A 93 -9.50 13.34 3.18
N TRP A 94 -9.17 12.18 2.59
CA TRP A 94 -9.69 10.90 3.05
C TRP A 94 -9.17 10.54 4.43
N GLU A 95 -10.07 10.11 5.31
CA GLU A 95 -9.75 9.76 6.70
C GLU A 95 -8.65 8.69 6.77
N GLY A 96 -8.77 7.63 5.97
CA GLY A 96 -7.81 6.54 5.91
C GLY A 96 -6.43 6.92 5.36
N ASN A 97 -6.26 8.12 4.79
CA ASN A 97 -4.97 8.66 4.37
C ASN A 97 -4.30 9.52 5.46
N GLU A 98 -4.99 9.80 6.57
CA GLU A 98 -4.51 10.64 7.68
C GLU A 98 -4.04 12.02 7.21
N PRO A 99 -4.97 12.94 6.85
CA PRO A 99 -4.65 14.18 6.13
C PRO A 99 -3.51 15.02 6.73
N ALA A 100 -3.40 15.08 8.07
CA ALA A 100 -2.32 15.79 8.74
C ALA A 100 -0.93 15.15 8.51
N ARG A 101 -0.83 13.81 8.64
CA ARG A 101 0.41 13.06 8.33
C ARG A 101 0.74 13.20 6.86
N LEU A 102 -0.26 13.03 5.99
CA LEU A 102 -0.07 13.11 4.56
C LEU A 102 0.43 14.49 4.12
N ALA A 103 -0.19 15.58 4.61
CA ALA A 103 0.23 16.94 4.28
C ALA A 103 1.68 17.23 4.70
N LYS A 104 2.10 16.79 5.90
CA LYS A 104 3.48 16.90 6.37
C LYS A 104 4.46 16.20 5.41
N VAL A 105 4.15 14.96 5.02
CA VAL A 105 5.02 14.15 4.16
C VAL A 105 5.06 14.70 2.74
N LEU A 106 3.92 15.11 2.17
CA LEU A 106 3.84 15.66 0.83
C LEU A 106 4.61 16.97 0.69
N ALA A 107 4.60 17.85 1.70
CA ALA A 107 5.39 19.08 1.67
C ALA A 107 6.90 18.79 1.49
N VAL A 108 7.40 17.70 2.09
CA VAL A 108 8.79 17.26 1.90
C VAL A 108 9.00 16.69 0.50
N TYR A 109 8.09 15.84 0.01
CA TYR A 109 8.22 15.23 -1.31
C TYR A 109 8.12 16.23 -2.46
N GLU A 110 7.25 17.23 -2.35
CA GLU A 110 7.12 18.31 -3.33
C GLU A 110 8.41 19.15 -3.43
N LYS A 111 9.06 19.41 -2.29
CA LYS A 111 10.37 20.08 -2.27
C LYS A 111 11.44 19.22 -2.96
N ILE A 112 11.50 17.93 -2.67
CA ILE A 112 12.47 17.02 -3.30
C ILE A 112 12.22 16.92 -4.81
N ALA A 113 10.96 16.80 -5.23
CA ALA A 113 10.56 16.79 -6.64
C ALA A 113 11.04 18.06 -7.35
N ALA A 114 10.75 19.24 -6.78
CA ALA A 114 11.16 20.53 -7.34
C ALA A 114 12.68 20.68 -7.46
N GLU A 115 13.45 20.20 -6.48
CA GLU A 115 14.92 20.28 -6.47
C GLU A 115 15.61 19.32 -7.44
N THR A 116 14.94 18.21 -7.82
CA THR A 116 15.55 17.12 -8.60
C THR A 116 15.00 17.01 -10.01
N GLY A 117 13.84 17.63 -10.29
CA GLY A 117 13.12 17.48 -11.54
C GLY A 117 12.38 16.15 -11.69
N ALA A 118 12.32 15.33 -10.65
CA ALA A 118 11.45 14.17 -10.57
C ALA A 118 9.99 14.62 -10.36
N SER A 119 9.02 13.80 -10.77
CA SER A 119 7.61 14.03 -10.41
C SER A 119 7.37 13.71 -8.94
N VAL A 120 6.35 14.33 -8.35
CA VAL A 120 5.90 14.01 -6.99
C VAL A 120 5.46 12.54 -6.91
N ALA A 121 4.81 12.04 -7.96
CA ALA A 121 4.39 10.64 -8.07
C ALA A 121 5.57 9.65 -7.95
N ASP A 122 6.68 9.93 -8.62
CA ASP A 122 7.87 9.09 -8.50
C ASP A 122 8.58 9.26 -7.15
N VAL A 123 8.63 10.47 -6.59
CA VAL A 123 9.19 10.70 -5.24
C VAL A 123 8.42 9.93 -4.17
N ILE A 124 7.08 9.88 -4.24
CA ILE A 124 6.24 9.09 -3.33
C ILE A 124 6.65 7.60 -3.35
N VAL A 125 6.75 7.01 -4.54
CA VAL A 125 7.10 5.59 -4.71
C VAL A 125 8.55 5.33 -4.28
N LEU A 126 9.49 6.20 -4.69
CA LEU A 126 10.89 6.11 -4.28
C LEU A 126 11.04 6.19 -2.75
N ALA A 127 10.25 7.02 -2.09
CA ALA A 127 10.33 7.15 -0.65
C ALA A 127 9.87 5.88 0.07
N GLY A 128 8.76 5.28 -0.39
CA GLY A 128 8.35 3.97 0.09
C GLY A 128 9.44 2.90 -0.12
N ASN A 129 10.08 2.89 -1.28
CA ASN A 129 11.21 2.00 -1.57
C ASN A 129 12.40 2.23 -0.60
N VAL A 130 12.80 3.49 -0.38
CA VAL A 130 13.87 3.84 0.58
C VAL A 130 13.51 3.37 1.98
N GLY A 131 12.26 3.55 2.42
CA GLY A 131 11.79 3.06 3.72
C GLY A 131 11.93 1.54 3.86
N ILE A 132 11.61 0.79 2.81
CA ILE A 132 11.76 -0.68 2.79
C ILE A 132 13.23 -1.10 2.78
N GLU A 133 14.07 -0.45 1.98
CA GLU A 133 15.51 -0.71 1.92
C GLU A 133 16.16 -0.47 3.29
N GLN A 134 15.79 0.62 3.98
CA GLN A 134 16.24 0.91 5.34
C GLN A 134 15.76 -0.13 6.35
N ALA A 135 14.47 -0.51 6.29
CA ALA A 135 13.88 -1.49 7.19
C ALA A 135 14.48 -2.89 7.03
N ALA A 136 14.75 -3.31 5.79
CA ALA A 136 15.43 -4.57 5.47
C ALA A 136 16.88 -4.55 5.96
N LYS A 137 17.60 -3.43 5.74
CA LYS A 137 18.97 -3.27 6.24
C LYS A 137 19.03 -3.37 7.77
N ALA A 138 18.06 -2.79 8.48
CA ALA A 138 17.94 -2.92 9.93
C ALA A 138 17.66 -4.36 10.40
N ALA A 139 17.13 -5.21 9.52
CA ALA A 139 16.98 -6.65 9.75
C ALA A 139 18.24 -7.46 9.40
N GLY A 140 19.30 -6.81 8.94
CA GLY A 140 20.53 -7.45 8.47
C GLY A 140 20.44 -8.00 7.04
N VAL A 141 19.44 -7.56 6.26
CA VAL A 141 19.25 -7.99 4.86
C VAL A 141 19.46 -6.80 3.93
N GLU A 142 20.49 -6.88 3.09
CA GLU A 142 20.65 -5.90 2.01
C GLU A 142 19.75 -6.26 0.83
N VAL A 143 18.94 -5.31 0.40
CA VAL A 143 18.05 -5.46 -0.75
C VAL A 143 17.94 -4.13 -1.49
N ALA A 144 17.78 -4.20 -2.81
CA ALA A 144 17.41 -3.08 -3.64
C ALA A 144 15.97 -3.28 -4.11
N VAL A 145 15.10 -2.32 -3.86
CA VAL A 145 13.70 -2.38 -4.30
C VAL A 145 13.63 -1.85 -5.74
N PRO A 146 13.18 -2.67 -6.71
CA PRO A 146 13.09 -2.23 -8.09
C PRO A 146 12.24 -0.97 -8.26
N PHE A 147 12.71 -0.07 -9.11
CA PHE A 147 12.05 1.19 -9.41
C PHE A 147 12.13 1.50 -10.90
N ALA A 148 11.03 1.98 -11.47
CA ALA A 148 10.96 2.48 -12.83
C ALA A 148 10.45 3.93 -12.79
N PRO A 149 11.20 4.92 -13.30
CA PRO A 149 10.75 6.31 -13.35
C PRO A 149 9.68 6.50 -14.44
N GLY A 150 9.07 7.69 -14.50
CA GLY A 150 8.18 8.11 -15.58
C GLY A 150 6.73 8.34 -15.16
N ARG A 151 6.38 8.18 -13.88
CA ARG A 151 5.06 8.62 -13.40
C ARG A 151 4.96 10.14 -13.54
N GLY A 152 3.80 10.63 -13.96
CA GLY A 152 3.56 12.07 -14.02
C GLY A 152 2.73 12.59 -12.86
N ASP A 153 2.56 13.91 -12.84
CA ASP A 153 1.77 14.62 -11.85
C ASP A 153 0.51 15.19 -12.52
N ALA A 154 -0.66 14.64 -12.19
CA ALA A 154 -1.94 15.15 -12.67
C ALA A 154 -2.29 16.47 -11.96
N THR A 155 -3.18 17.26 -12.57
CA THR A 155 -3.70 18.51 -11.99
C THR A 155 -5.16 18.35 -11.54
N PRO A 156 -5.72 19.32 -10.77
CA PRO A 156 -7.15 19.32 -10.43
C PRO A 156 -8.06 19.27 -11.67
N GLU A 157 -7.71 19.94 -12.76
CA GLU A 157 -8.49 19.97 -14.01
C GLU A 157 -8.51 18.61 -14.71
N MET A 158 -7.51 17.76 -14.44
CA MET A 158 -7.43 16.38 -14.91
C MET A 158 -8.09 15.37 -13.95
N THR A 159 -8.79 15.83 -12.91
CA THR A 159 -9.33 14.99 -11.84
C THR A 159 -10.80 15.30 -11.58
N ASP A 160 -11.68 14.38 -11.99
CA ASP A 160 -13.11 14.43 -11.64
C ASP A 160 -13.31 13.97 -10.19
N VAL A 161 -13.43 14.93 -9.27
CA VAL A 161 -13.51 14.69 -7.82
C VAL A 161 -14.62 13.70 -7.46
N GLU A 162 -15.81 13.83 -8.07
CA GLU A 162 -16.96 12.96 -7.82
C GLU A 162 -16.67 11.53 -8.29
N SER A 163 -16.02 11.39 -9.45
CA SER A 163 -15.60 10.09 -9.98
C SER A 163 -14.55 9.40 -9.10
N PHE A 164 -13.72 10.14 -8.36
CA PHE A 164 -12.73 9.56 -7.45
C PHE A 164 -13.30 9.11 -6.10
N ALA A 165 -14.49 9.59 -5.70
CA ALA A 165 -15.11 9.19 -4.44
C ALA A 165 -15.32 7.66 -4.32
N VAL A 166 -15.59 6.96 -5.42
CA VAL A 166 -15.77 5.50 -5.44
C VAL A 166 -14.47 4.70 -5.25
N LEU A 167 -13.32 5.37 -5.22
CA LEU A 167 -12.02 4.77 -4.93
C LEU A 167 -11.62 4.90 -3.46
N GLU A 168 -12.37 5.68 -2.67
CA GLU A 168 -12.14 5.79 -1.23
C GLU A 168 -12.32 4.41 -0.59
N PRO A 169 -11.31 3.87 0.13
CA PRO A 169 -11.46 2.60 0.79
C PRO A 169 -12.48 2.70 1.94
N LEU A 170 -13.38 1.74 2.01
CA LEU A 170 -14.24 1.53 3.19
C LEU A 170 -13.48 0.83 4.33
N ALA A 171 -12.50 0.02 3.94
CA ALA A 171 -11.58 -0.70 4.79
C ALA A 171 -10.22 -0.78 4.09
N ASP A 172 -9.16 -0.80 4.88
CA ASP A 172 -7.84 -1.22 4.43
C ASP A 172 -7.20 -2.14 5.48
N GLY A 173 -7.39 -3.45 5.30
CA GLY A 173 -6.79 -4.45 6.17
C GLY A 173 -5.25 -4.42 6.15
N PHE A 174 -4.63 -3.91 5.08
CA PHE A 174 -3.17 -3.75 5.03
C PHE A 174 -2.67 -2.63 5.95
N ARG A 175 -3.51 -1.63 6.24
CA ARG A 175 -3.27 -0.56 7.24
C ARG A 175 -4.01 -0.79 8.58
N ASN A 176 -4.63 -1.97 8.77
CA ASN A 176 -5.49 -2.30 9.91
C ASN A 176 -6.55 -1.22 10.21
N TRP A 177 -7.20 -0.72 9.17
CA TRP A 177 -8.13 0.40 9.25
C TRP A 177 -9.51 0.04 8.70
N LEU A 178 -10.55 0.51 9.39
CA LEU A 178 -11.94 0.34 9.01
C LEU A 178 -12.66 1.66 9.26
N LYS A 179 -13.38 2.18 8.25
CA LYS A 179 -14.02 3.50 8.34
C LYS A 179 -15.19 3.53 9.34
N LYS A 180 -15.89 2.41 9.48
CA LYS A 180 -17.01 2.21 10.40
C LYS A 180 -17.35 0.72 10.46
N ASP A 181 -18.29 0.33 11.30
CA ASP A 181 -18.78 -1.04 11.30
C ASP A 181 -19.58 -1.36 10.03
N TYR A 182 -19.35 -2.54 9.47
CA TYR A 182 -20.04 -3.07 8.30
C TYR A 182 -20.63 -4.44 8.61
N VAL A 183 -21.62 -4.86 7.82
CA VAL A 183 -22.23 -6.18 7.92
C VAL A 183 -21.27 -7.28 7.44
N VAL A 184 -20.42 -6.95 6.47
CA VAL A 184 -19.36 -7.82 5.93
C VAL A 184 -18.17 -7.80 6.89
N SER A 185 -17.54 -8.95 7.12
CA SER A 185 -16.42 -9.02 8.07
C SER A 185 -15.16 -8.34 7.50
N ALA A 186 -14.27 -7.88 8.39
CA ALA A 186 -13.10 -7.13 7.96
C ALA A 186 -12.09 -8.00 7.18
N GLU A 187 -12.03 -9.30 7.45
CA GLU A 187 -11.22 -10.26 6.68
C GLU A 187 -11.79 -10.53 5.27
N GLU A 188 -13.12 -10.50 5.09
CA GLU A 188 -13.74 -10.55 3.76
C GLU A 188 -13.44 -9.27 2.97
N LEU A 189 -13.47 -8.10 3.62
CA LEU A 189 -13.08 -6.82 3.01
C LEU A 189 -11.58 -6.76 2.65
N LEU A 190 -10.70 -7.38 3.46
CA LEU A 190 -9.29 -7.57 3.11
C LEU A 190 -9.16 -8.39 1.83
N LEU A 191 -9.88 -9.52 1.73
CA LEU A 191 -9.83 -10.39 0.56
C LEU A 191 -10.33 -9.68 -0.71
N ASP A 192 -11.44 -8.92 -0.60
CA ASP A 192 -11.94 -8.09 -1.69
C ASP A 192 -10.89 -7.07 -2.15
N ARG A 193 -10.26 -6.35 -1.21
CA ARG A 193 -9.18 -5.40 -1.54
C ARG A 193 -7.99 -6.08 -2.20
N ALA A 194 -7.57 -7.26 -1.71
CA ALA A 194 -6.48 -8.02 -2.30
C ALA A 194 -6.80 -8.45 -3.74
N GLN A 195 -8.05 -8.84 -4.01
CA GLN A 195 -8.52 -9.18 -5.35
C GLN A 195 -8.44 -7.97 -6.30
N LEU A 196 -8.88 -6.79 -5.85
CA LEU A 196 -8.78 -5.55 -6.64
C LEU A 196 -7.31 -5.19 -6.93
N LEU A 197 -6.41 -5.42 -5.98
CA LEU A 197 -4.97 -5.23 -6.17
C LEU A 197 -4.28 -6.37 -6.95
N ARG A 198 -5.06 -7.33 -7.48
CA ARG A 198 -4.55 -8.48 -8.26
C ARG A 198 -3.55 -9.33 -7.47
N LEU A 199 -3.69 -9.39 -6.15
CA LEU A 199 -2.80 -10.14 -5.27
C LEU A 199 -3.25 -11.60 -5.17
N THR A 200 -2.28 -12.50 -5.13
CA THR A 200 -2.47 -13.88 -4.68
C THR A 200 -2.59 -13.93 -3.15
N ALA A 201 -3.04 -15.07 -2.61
CA ALA A 201 -3.06 -15.28 -1.16
C ALA A 201 -1.66 -15.11 -0.55
N SER A 202 -0.61 -15.61 -1.18
CA SER A 202 0.77 -15.49 -0.68
C SER A 202 1.30 -14.06 -0.70
N GLU A 203 0.98 -13.29 -1.75
CA GLU A 203 1.35 -11.86 -1.83
C GLU A 203 0.57 -11.03 -0.80
N MET A 204 -0.71 -11.32 -0.60
CA MET A 204 -1.51 -10.70 0.46
C MET A 204 -0.92 -11.00 1.84
N THR A 205 -0.60 -12.27 2.13
CA THR A 205 -0.01 -12.69 3.40
C THR A 205 1.29 -11.95 3.68
N VAL A 206 2.23 -11.96 2.73
CA VAL A 206 3.54 -11.31 2.93
C VAL A 206 3.40 -9.81 3.13
N LEU A 207 2.52 -9.15 2.36
CA LEU A 207 2.26 -7.71 2.48
C LEU A 207 1.66 -7.35 3.84
N VAL A 208 0.66 -8.09 4.33
CA VAL A 208 0.10 -7.83 5.67
C VAL A 208 1.17 -7.98 6.74
N GLY A 209 1.91 -9.09 6.74
CA GLY A 209 2.95 -9.34 7.76
C GLY A 209 4.04 -8.26 7.76
N GLY A 210 4.50 -7.84 6.58
CA GLY A 210 5.50 -6.80 6.45
C GLY A 210 4.99 -5.42 6.84
N LEU A 211 3.81 -5.01 6.36
CA LEU A 211 3.24 -3.69 6.70
C LEU A 211 2.97 -3.54 8.20
N ARG A 212 2.60 -4.62 8.89
CA ARG A 212 2.48 -4.62 10.36
C ARG A 212 3.80 -4.29 11.04
N VAL A 213 4.87 -5.02 10.74
CA VAL A 213 6.18 -4.78 11.41
C VAL A 213 6.82 -3.46 11.01
N LEU A 214 6.50 -2.93 9.82
CA LEU A 214 6.93 -1.60 9.39
C LEU A 214 6.18 -0.46 10.12
N GLY A 215 5.19 -0.78 10.95
CA GLY A 215 4.39 0.21 11.67
C GLY A 215 3.44 0.97 10.74
N ALA A 216 3.07 0.37 9.62
CA ALA A 216 2.20 0.99 8.63
C ALA A 216 0.71 0.81 8.98
N ASN A 217 0.31 0.91 10.25
CA ASN A 217 -1.10 0.97 10.60
C ASN A 217 -1.62 2.42 10.60
N ALA A 218 -2.89 2.62 10.28
CA ALA A 218 -3.54 3.92 10.40
C ALA A 218 -3.60 4.36 11.88
N GLY A 219 -3.37 5.64 12.13
CA GLY A 219 -3.38 6.23 13.46
C GLY A 219 -2.28 5.73 14.39
N GLY A 220 -1.28 5.00 13.86
CA GLY A 220 -0.23 4.38 14.66
C GLY A 220 -0.72 3.23 15.55
N SER A 221 -1.86 2.59 15.21
CA SER A 221 -2.40 1.47 15.98
C SER A 221 -1.39 0.33 16.15
N ALA A 222 -1.32 -0.23 17.35
CA ALA A 222 -0.47 -1.39 17.67
C ALA A 222 -1.08 -2.74 17.28
N HIS A 223 -2.33 -2.77 16.79
CA HIS A 223 -3.00 -4.02 16.43
C HIS A 223 -2.26 -4.76 15.32
N GLY A 224 -1.91 -6.02 15.56
CA GLY A 224 -1.18 -6.84 14.60
C GLY A 224 0.32 -6.54 14.54
N VAL A 225 0.84 -5.54 15.26
CA VAL A 225 2.28 -5.21 15.27
C VAL A 225 3.01 -6.17 16.21
N PHE A 226 3.05 -7.44 15.84
CA PHE A 226 3.67 -8.51 16.63
C PHE A 226 5.19 -8.48 16.41
N THR A 227 5.85 -7.47 16.93
CA THR A 227 7.31 -7.33 16.94
C THR A 227 7.74 -6.42 18.08
N LYS A 228 8.96 -6.63 18.58
CA LYS A 228 9.64 -5.71 19.51
C LYS A 228 10.54 -4.70 18.81
N ARG A 229 10.63 -4.77 17.48
CA ARG A 229 11.47 -3.89 16.64
C ARG A 229 10.64 -3.24 15.51
N PRO A 230 9.61 -2.42 15.82
CA PRO A 230 8.86 -1.72 14.78
C PRO A 230 9.76 -0.92 13.84
N GLY A 231 9.45 -0.95 12.54
CA GLY A 231 10.27 -0.34 11.49
C GLY A 231 11.39 -1.25 10.96
N VAL A 232 11.54 -2.46 11.48
CA VAL A 232 12.48 -3.47 10.97
C VAL A 232 11.71 -4.53 10.17
N LEU A 233 12.11 -4.77 8.92
CA LEU A 233 11.43 -5.72 8.04
C LEU A 233 11.89 -7.15 8.34
N GLY A 234 11.16 -7.82 9.24
CA GLY A 234 11.36 -9.23 9.59
C GLY A 234 10.05 -10.03 9.57
N ASN A 235 10.16 -11.35 9.71
CA ASN A 235 9.02 -12.26 9.75
C ASN A 235 8.37 -12.39 11.15
N ASP A 236 8.70 -11.48 12.08
CA ASP A 236 8.24 -11.45 13.47
C ASP A 236 6.71 -11.59 13.59
N PHE A 237 5.95 -10.98 12.67
CA PHE A 237 4.49 -11.09 12.62
C PHE A 237 4.03 -12.56 12.63
N PHE A 238 4.59 -13.40 11.76
CA PHE A 238 4.18 -14.79 11.65
C PHE A 238 4.72 -15.65 12.79
N VAL A 239 5.98 -15.40 13.19
CA VAL A 239 6.61 -16.11 14.32
C VAL A 239 5.78 -15.94 15.59
N HIS A 240 5.33 -14.71 15.89
CA HIS A 240 4.56 -14.42 17.09
C HIS A 240 3.07 -14.75 16.95
N LEU A 241 2.48 -14.65 15.76
CA LEU A 241 1.11 -15.11 15.51
C LEU A 241 0.96 -16.62 15.74
N LEU A 242 1.95 -17.40 15.33
CA LEU A 242 1.93 -18.87 15.38
C LEU A 242 2.54 -19.44 16.67
N ASP A 243 3.02 -18.60 17.59
CA ASP A 243 3.51 -19.03 18.90
C ASP A 243 2.34 -19.57 19.75
N MET A 244 2.31 -20.89 19.95
CA MET A 244 1.31 -21.57 20.78
C MET A 244 1.40 -21.22 22.26
N GLY A 245 2.50 -20.60 22.71
CA GLY A 245 2.62 -19.97 24.03
C GLY A 245 1.72 -18.75 24.21
N THR A 246 1.17 -18.20 23.12
CA THR A 246 0.15 -17.15 23.15
C THR A 246 -1.25 -17.77 22.98
N GLN A 247 -2.20 -17.35 23.80
CA GLN A 247 -3.62 -17.67 23.65
C GLN A 247 -4.41 -16.42 23.27
N TRP A 248 -5.29 -16.55 22.29
CA TRP A 248 -6.09 -15.44 21.78
C TRP A 248 -7.51 -15.51 22.33
N GLN A 249 -8.03 -14.37 22.78
CA GLN A 249 -9.39 -14.22 23.27
C GLN A 249 -9.96 -12.86 22.84
N PRO A 250 -11.29 -12.72 22.71
CA PRO A 250 -11.92 -11.42 22.50
C PRO A 250 -11.55 -10.42 23.60
N ALA A 251 -11.24 -9.18 23.21
CA ALA A 251 -11.04 -8.08 24.13
C ALA A 251 -12.39 -7.48 24.58
N GLN A 252 -12.35 -6.52 25.52
CA GLN A 252 -13.53 -5.71 25.84
C GLN A 252 -13.91 -4.77 24.70
N ALA A 253 -12.92 -4.26 23.97
CA ALA A 253 -13.14 -3.44 22.78
C ALA A 253 -13.66 -4.32 21.64
N ALA A 254 -14.77 -3.91 21.02
CA ALA A 254 -15.36 -4.61 19.89
C ALA A 254 -14.36 -4.74 18.73
N GLY A 255 -14.31 -5.92 18.11
CA GLY A 255 -13.43 -6.20 16.96
C GLY A 255 -11.95 -6.40 17.30
N VAL A 256 -11.58 -6.32 18.58
CA VAL A 256 -10.19 -6.51 19.06
C VAL A 256 -10.06 -7.85 19.77
N LEU A 257 -8.91 -8.51 19.58
CA LEU A 257 -8.50 -9.71 20.27
C LEU A 257 -7.22 -9.45 21.06
N GLU A 258 -7.13 -10.02 22.25
CA GLU A 258 -5.96 -10.01 23.10
C GLU A 258 -5.21 -11.34 23.01
N GLY A 259 -3.93 -11.26 22.70
CA GLY A 259 -2.98 -12.36 22.79
C GLY A 259 -2.30 -12.33 24.15
N ARG A 260 -2.59 -13.31 25.01
CA ARG A 260 -2.02 -13.42 26.36
C ARG A 260 -1.07 -14.61 26.46
N ASP A 261 -0.05 -14.50 27.30
CA ASP A 261 0.78 -15.64 27.65
C ASP A 261 -0.09 -16.75 28.27
N ARG A 262 0.02 -17.98 27.76
CA ARG A 262 -0.83 -19.10 28.17
C ARG A 262 -0.59 -19.54 29.62
N ARG A 263 0.58 -19.25 30.21
CA ARG A 263 0.94 -19.65 31.58
C ARG A 263 0.68 -18.54 32.58
N SER A 264 1.15 -17.32 32.29
CA SER A 264 1.04 -16.19 33.22
C SER A 264 -0.24 -15.37 33.05
N GLY A 265 -0.89 -15.44 31.88
CA GLY A 265 -2.03 -14.58 31.53
C GLY A 265 -1.64 -13.14 31.17
N GLU A 266 -0.35 -12.82 31.14
CA GLU A 266 0.15 -11.48 30.80
C GLU A 266 -0.20 -11.10 29.35
N LEU A 267 -0.64 -9.86 29.14
CA LEU A 267 -0.94 -9.35 27.80
C LEU A 267 0.35 -9.23 27.00
N ARG A 268 0.42 -9.93 25.87
CA ARG A 268 1.55 -9.86 24.94
C ARG A 268 1.24 -8.94 23.76
N TRP A 269 0.08 -9.14 23.14
CA TRP A 269 -0.28 -8.50 21.87
C TRP A 269 -1.77 -8.17 21.81
N THR A 270 -2.13 -7.26 20.92
CA THR A 270 -3.51 -7.06 20.47
C THR A 270 -3.57 -7.16 18.96
N GLY A 271 -4.67 -7.66 18.41
CA GLY A 271 -4.87 -7.77 16.97
C GLY A 271 -6.36 -7.69 16.61
N THR A 272 -6.65 -7.50 15.35
CA THR A 272 -8.02 -7.57 14.80
C THR A 272 -8.21 -8.90 14.08
N VAL A 273 -9.44 -9.17 13.66
CA VAL A 273 -9.75 -10.35 12.82
C VAL A 273 -8.91 -10.41 11.53
N VAL A 274 -8.51 -9.25 10.99
CA VAL A 274 -7.61 -9.14 9.82
C VAL A 274 -6.23 -9.71 10.12
N ASP A 275 -5.76 -9.62 11.36
CA ASP A 275 -4.47 -10.15 11.78
C ASP A 275 -4.59 -11.66 12.06
N LEU A 276 -5.63 -12.06 12.79
CA LEU A 276 -5.80 -13.44 13.27
C LEU A 276 -6.31 -14.41 12.20
N VAL A 277 -6.89 -13.92 11.10
CA VAL A 277 -7.33 -14.80 9.99
C VAL A 277 -6.15 -15.61 9.41
N PHE A 278 -4.93 -15.06 9.42
CA PHE A 278 -3.71 -15.76 9.00
C PHE A 278 -3.28 -16.88 9.93
N GLY A 279 -3.78 -16.93 11.17
CA GLY A 279 -3.57 -18.03 12.11
C GLY A 279 -4.75 -19.01 12.18
N SER A 280 -5.88 -18.68 11.57
CA SER A 280 -7.16 -19.37 11.70
C SER A 280 -7.61 -20.08 10.40
N ASN A 281 -7.61 -19.38 9.27
CA ASN A 281 -7.95 -19.98 7.99
C ASN A 281 -6.86 -20.99 7.59
N ALA A 282 -7.25 -22.24 7.32
CA ALA A 282 -6.29 -23.33 7.08
C ALA A 282 -5.31 -23.06 5.92
N GLN A 283 -5.74 -22.40 4.85
CA GLN A 283 -4.87 -22.09 3.71
C GLN A 283 -3.93 -20.94 4.03
N LEU A 284 -4.43 -19.86 4.63
CA LEU A 284 -3.60 -18.71 5.02
C LEU A 284 -2.61 -19.09 6.11
N ARG A 285 -3.01 -19.99 7.03
CA ARG A 285 -2.13 -20.54 8.06
C ARG A 285 -0.99 -21.34 7.46
N ALA A 286 -1.24 -22.18 6.47
CA ALA A 286 -0.18 -22.93 5.79
C ALA A 286 0.86 -21.98 5.15
N ILE A 287 0.42 -20.84 4.58
CA ILE A 287 1.33 -19.81 4.05
C ILE A 287 2.07 -19.11 5.20
N ALA A 288 1.39 -18.76 6.29
CA ALA A 288 2.01 -18.13 7.45
C ALA A 288 3.09 -19.03 8.08
N GLU A 289 2.88 -20.35 8.12
CA GLU A 289 3.86 -21.33 8.63
C GLU A 289 5.14 -21.35 7.79
N VAL A 290 5.04 -21.17 6.47
CA VAL A 290 6.23 -21.00 5.60
C VAL A 290 7.01 -19.77 6.02
N TYR A 291 6.36 -18.62 6.20
CA TYR A 291 7.06 -17.39 6.58
C TYR A 291 7.50 -17.35 8.05
N ALA A 292 6.89 -18.11 8.95
CA ALA A 292 7.31 -18.24 10.34
C ALA A 292 8.51 -19.18 10.55
N SER A 293 8.87 -19.97 9.52
CA SER A 293 9.97 -20.92 9.60
C SER A 293 11.31 -20.21 9.87
N ALA A 294 12.21 -20.87 10.60
CA ALA A 294 13.45 -20.26 11.09
C ALA A 294 14.41 -19.82 9.97
N ASP A 295 14.29 -20.43 8.79
CA ASP A 295 15.08 -20.15 7.58
C ASP A 295 14.38 -19.17 6.61
N ALA A 296 13.19 -18.68 6.96
CA ALA A 296 12.35 -17.92 6.04
C ALA A 296 12.67 -16.42 5.97
N GLN A 297 13.55 -15.87 6.84
CA GLN A 297 13.76 -14.42 6.92
C GLN A 297 14.20 -13.80 5.58
N GLY A 298 15.20 -14.38 4.92
CA GLY A 298 15.67 -13.88 3.62
C GLY A 298 14.59 -13.96 2.53
N ARG A 299 13.87 -15.08 2.50
CA ARG A 299 12.76 -15.29 1.57
C ARG A 299 11.61 -14.32 1.81
N PHE A 300 11.22 -14.11 3.07
CA PHE A 300 10.16 -13.17 3.45
C PHE A 300 10.47 -11.76 2.95
N VAL A 301 11.70 -11.27 3.14
CA VAL A 301 12.10 -9.94 2.66
C VAL A 301 12.00 -9.86 1.13
N GLN A 302 12.49 -10.88 0.41
CA GLN A 302 12.42 -10.92 -1.05
C GLN A 302 10.98 -10.96 -1.57
N ASP A 303 10.14 -11.83 -1.01
CA ASP A 303 8.74 -11.97 -1.41
C ASP A 303 7.93 -10.71 -1.05
N PHE A 304 8.24 -10.05 0.08
CA PHE A 304 7.66 -8.76 0.45
C PHE A 304 8.04 -7.67 -0.56
N VAL A 305 9.32 -7.56 -0.92
CA VAL A 305 9.80 -6.59 -1.92
C VAL A 305 9.15 -6.84 -3.28
N ALA A 306 9.02 -8.09 -3.71
CA ALA A 306 8.36 -8.43 -4.96
C ALA A 306 6.87 -8.03 -4.96
N ALA A 307 6.14 -8.34 -3.89
CA ALA A 307 4.74 -7.97 -3.75
C ALA A 307 4.54 -6.44 -3.64
N TRP A 308 5.44 -5.74 -2.93
CA TRP A 308 5.46 -4.29 -2.86
C TRP A 308 5.66 -3.66 -4.24
N THR A 309 6.72 -4.06 -4.94
CA THR A 309 7.04 -3.58 -6.29
C THR A 309 5.90 -3.84 -7.26
N LYS A 310 5.21 -4.98 -7.14
CA LYS A 310 4.00 -5.27 -7.93
C LYS A 310 2.94 -4.20 -7.69
N VAL A 311 2.57 -3.93 -6.43
CA VAL A 311 1.53 -2.94 -6.09
C VAL A 311 1.92 -1.55 -6.60
N MET A 312 3.17 -1.13 -6.41
CA MET A 312 3.66 0.16 -6.88
C MET A 312 3.57 0.34 -8.41
N ASN A 313 3.53 -0.76 -9.17
CA ASN A 313 3.53 -0.75 -10.63
C ASN A 313 2.20 -1.23 -11.26
N LEU A 314 1.11 -1.37 -10.48
CA LEU A 314 -0.16 -1.87 -10.98
C LEU A 314 -0.78 -0.99 -12.09
N ASP A 315 -0.51 0.32 -12.05
CA ASP A 315 -1.00 1.32 -13.00
C ASP A 315 0.03 1.75 -14.07
N ARG A 316 1.22 1.13 -14.08
CA ARG A 316 2.31 1.41 -15.03
C ARG A 316 2.09 0.69 -16.36
N PHE A 317 0.97 1.03 -17.01
CA PHE A 317 0.64 0.50 -18.33
C PHE A 317 1.53 1.07 -19.45
N ASP A 318 2.21 2.19 -19.19
CA ASP A 318 3.22 2.78 -20.07
C ASP A 318 4.48 1.91 -20.23
N LEU A 319 4.68 0.94 -19.35
CA LEU A 319 5.82 0.00 -19.39
C LEU A 319 5.49 -1.34 -20.07
N ARG A 320 4.28 -1.50 -20.63
CA ARG A 320 3.76 -2.76 -21.15
C ARG A 320 3.34 -2.70 -22.61
#